data_AF-A0A6L5A471-F1
#
_entry.id   AF-A0A6L5A471-F1
#
_cell.length_a   1.000
_cell.length_b   1.000
_cell.length_c   1.000
_cell.angle_alpha   90.00
_cell.angle_beta   90.00
_cell.angle_gamma   90.00
#
_symmetry.space_group_name_H-M   'P 1'
#
loop_
_entity.id
_entity.type
_entity.pdbx_description
1 polymer ?
#
loop_
_entity_poly.entity_id
_entity_poly.type
_entity_poly.pdbx_seq_one_letter_code
_entity_poly.pdbx_strand_id
1 'polypeptide(L)'
;MAHIVNEWKTGDTITAPKLNAIENDLAAVGDGEQGPKGDAGETGPTGPTGPKGDKGDAGATGASVKAIELELTDGAVTGGTATLTDDSTVSITVTTK
;
A
#
# COMPACT_ATOMS: atom_id res chain seq x y z
N MET A 1 2.21 -27.23 -49.28
CA MET A 1 2.35 -26.71 -50.65
C MET A 1 3.84 -26.74 -50.97
N ALA A 2 4.24 -27.39 -52.06
CA ALA A 2 5.65 -27.50 -52.40
C ALA A 2 6.14 -26.16 -52.96
N HIS A 3 6.99 -25.46 -52.22
CA HIS A 3 7.71 -24.30 -52.76
C HIS A 3 8.69 -24.82 -53.82
N ILE A 4 8.41 -24.52 -55.09
CA ILE A 4 9.34 -24.82 -56.18
C ILE A 4 10.45 -23.76 -56.09
N VAL A 5 11.62 -24.16 -55.60
CA VAL A 5 12.77 -23.26 -55.52
C VAL A 5 13.36 -23.15 -56.93
N ASN A 6 13.24 -21.98 -57.54
CA ASN A 6 13.90 -21.71 -58.81
C ASN A 6 15.39 -21.45 -58.56
N GLU A 7 16.25 -22.35 -59.04
CA GLU A 7 17.70 -22.15 -59.05
C GLU A 7 18.09 -21.27 -60.26
N TRP A 8 18.61 -20.06 -59.99
CA TRP A 8 19.05 -19.11 -61.02
C TRP A 8 20.57 -19.16 -61.17
N LYS A 9 21.06 -19.25 -62.40
CA LYS A 9 22.50 -19.16 -62.71
C LYS A 9 22.82 -17.82 -63.37
N THR A 10 24.03 -17.32 -63.14
CA THR A 10 24.53 -16.11 -63.79
C THR A 10 24.51 -16.29 -65.30
N GLY A 11 23.70 -15.49 -66.00
CA GLY A 11 23.50 -15.56 -67.46
C GLY A 11 22.14 -16.12 -67.90
N ASP A 12 21.30 -16.61 -66.99
CA ASP A 12 19.95 -17.06 -67.34
C ASP A 12 19.03 -15.90 -67.73
N THR A 13 18.34 -16.04 -68.86
CA THR A 13 17.35 -15.05 -69.32
C THR A 13 16.01 -15.31 -68.64
N ILE A 14 15.48 -14.31 -67.93
CA ILE A 14 14.16 -14.37 -67.29
C ILE A 14 13.10 -14.22 -68.40
N THR A 15 12.45 -15.33 -68.76
CA THR A 15 11.35 -15.32 -69.73
C THR A 15 10.03 -14.96 -69.04
N ALA A 16 9.09 -14.37 -69.78
CA ALA A 16 7.79 -13.97 -69.25
C ALA A 16 7.04 -15.10 -68.47
N PRO A 17 7.04 -16.37 -68.91
CA PRO A 17 6.44 -17.46 -68.14
C PRO A 17 7.11 -17.69 -66.77
N LYS A 18 8.44 -17.52 -66.69
CA LYS A 18 9.17 -17.63 -65.41
C LYS A 18 8.87 -16.46 -64.49
N LEU A 19 8.69 -15.26 -65.04
CA LEU A 19 8.31 -14.08 -64.26
C LEU A 19 6.90 -14.23 -63.67
N ASN A 20 5.93 -14.63 -64.49
CA ASN A 20 4.55 -14.88 -64.03
C ASN A 20 4.48 -15.97 -62.94
N ALA A 21 5.33 -16.99 -63.00
CA ALA A 21 5.36 -18.05 -61.98
C ALA A 21 5.83 -17.51 -60.61
N ILE A 22 6.85 -16.66 -60.59
CA ILE A 22 7.35 -16.01 -59.36
C ILE A 22 6.30 -15.06 -58.80
N GLU A 23 5.64 -14.30 -59.66
CA GLU A 23 4.58 -13.36 -59.26
C GLU A 23 3.38 -14.09 -58.66
N ASN A 24 2.97 -15.23 -59.21
CA ASN A 24 1.87 -16.02 -58.69
C ASN A 24 2.22 -16.69 -57.34
N ASP A 25 3.46 -17.15 -57.18
CA ASP A 25 3.94 -17.71 -55.91
C ASP A 25 4.11 -16.63 -54.83
N LEU A 26 4.50 -15.41 -55.22
CA LEU A 26 4.56 -14.25 -54.33
C LEU A 26 3.16 -13.70 -53.99
N ALA A 27 2.23 -13.71 -54.94
CA ALA A 27 0.83 -13.33 -54.72
C ALA A 27 0.09 -14.32 -53.81
N ALA A 28 0.55 -15.59 -53.74
CA ALA A 28 0.07 -16.56 -52.77
C ALA A 28 0.61 -16.32 -51.35
N VAL A 29 1.64 -15.47 -51.18
CA VAL A 29 2.00 -14.87 -49.89
C VAL A 29 1.04 -13.71 -49.63
N GLY A 30 -0.25 -14.05 -49.53
CA GLY A 30 -1.28 -13.12 -49.09
C GLY A 30 -0.83 -12.49 -47.78
N ASP A 31 -1.03 -11.18 -47.68
CA ASP A 31 -0.66 -10.33 -46.55
C ASP A 31 -0.78 -11.11 -45.24
N GLY A 32 0.38 -11.44 -44.65
CA GLY A 32 0.41 -12.27 -43.46
C GLY A 32 -0.56 -11.71 -42.44
N GLU A 33 -1.55 -12.52 -42.04
CA GLU A 33 -2.61 -12.07 -41.15
C GLU A 33 -1.98 -11.35 -39.97
N GLN A 34 -2.41 -10.11 -39.73
CA GLN A 34 -1.93 -9.35 -38.58
C GLN A 34 -2.14 -10.24 -37.35
N GLY A 35 -1.03 -10.56 -36.66
CA GLY A 35 -1.07 -11.43 -35.49
C GLY A 35 -2.08 -10.92 -34.46
N PRO A 36 -2.67 -11.83 -33.66
CA PRO A 36 -3.67 -11.45 -32.68
C PRO A 36 -3.14 -10.34 -31.79
N LYS A 37 -4.03 -9.42 -31.41
CA LYS A 37 -3.72 -8.40 -30.41
C LYS A 37 -3.21 -9.12 -29.15
N GLY A 38 -2.06 -8.68 -28.64
CA GLY A 38 -1.50 -9.22 -27.41
C GLY A 38 -2.47 -9.07 -26.24
N ASP A 39 -2.37 -10.00 -25.28
CA ASP A 39 -3.21 -10.00 -24.08
C ASP A 39 -3.07 -8.70 -23.28
N ALA A 40 -4.11 -8.37 -22.52
CA ALA A 40 -4.05 -7.26 -21.59
C ALA A 40 -2.95 -7.51 -20.54
N GLY A 41 -2.18 -6.48 -20.21
CA GLY A 41 -1.16 -6.57 -19.17
C GLY A 41 -1.76 -6.91 -17.81
N GLU A 42 -0.95 -7.57 -16.96
CA GLU A 42 -1.36 -7.91 -15.60
C GLU A 42 -1.65 -6.65 -14.76
N THR A 43 -2.53 -6.81 -13.77
CA THR A 43 -2.79 -5.74 -12.80
C THR A 43 -1.52 -5.45 -12.01
N GLY A 44 -1.21 -4.16 -11.82
CA GLY A 44 -0.03 -3.75 -11.06
C GLY A 44 -0.05 -4.22 -9.60
N PRO A 45 1.13 -4.25 -8.94
CA PRO A 45 1.23 -4.69 -7.56
C PRO A 45 0.48 -3.78 -6.60
N THR A 46 0.04 -4.33 -5.47
CA THR A 46 -0.51 -3.54 -4.35
C THR A 46 0.50 -2.48 -3.91
N GLY A 47 0.01 -1.27 -3.62
CA GLY A 47 0.83 -0.18 -3.11
C GLY A 47 1.47 -0.46 -1.74
N PRO A 48 2.49 0.32 -1.36
CA PRO A 48 3.16 0.13 -0.07
C PRO A 48 2.22 0.43 1.11
N THR A 49 2.46 -0.22 2.24
CA THR A 49 1.79 0.11 3.50
C THR A 49 2.06 1.57 3.87
N GLY A 50 1.04 2.27 4.36
CA GLY A 50 1.16 3.66 4.80
C GLY A 50 2.14 3.86 5.97
N PRO A 51 2.56 5.10 6.24
CA PRO A 51 3.47 5.41 7.34
C PRO A 51 2.85 5.05 8.69
N LYS A 52 3.71 4.78 9.68
CA LYS A 52 3.28 4.66 11.08
C LYS A 52 2.70 6.00 11.55
N GLY A 53 1.59 5.95 12.28
CA GLY A 53 1.01 7.15 12.90
C GLY A 53 1.93 7.77 13.96
N ASP A 54 1.66 9.03 14.29
CA ASP A 54 2.44 9.81 15.25
C ASP A 54 2.37 9.23 16.67
N LYS A 55 3.39 9.56 17.46
CA LYS A 55 3.41 9.23 18.89
C LYS A 55 2.32 10.05 19.60
N GLY A 56 1.54 9.42 20.47
CA GLY A 56 0.58 10.13 21.32
C GLY A 56 1.22 11.11 22.30
N ASP A 57 0.43 12.09 22.75
CA ASP A 57 0.85 13.15 23.67
C ASP A 57 1.34 12.61 25.03
N ALA A 58 2.15 13.41 25.72
CA ALA A 58 2.56 13.12 27.09
C ALA A 58 1.35 13.16 28.04
N GLY A 59 1.33 12.28 29.05
CA GLY A 59 0.30 12.29 30.09
C GLY A 59 0.37 13.56 30.95
N ALA A 60 -0.77 13.97 31.51
CA ALA A 60 -0.84 15.10 32.43
C ALA A 60 -0.03 14.83 33.72
N THR A 61 0.65 15.85 34.23
CA THR A 61 1.29 15.81 35.54
C THR A 61 0.23 15.60 36.62
N GLY A 62 0.45 14.63 37.53
CA GLY A 62 -0.48 14.34 38.62
C GLY A 62 -0.64 15.51 39.60
N ALA A 63 -1.84 15.69 40.15
CA ALA A 63 -2.11 16.72 41.14
C ALA A 63 -1.38 16.41 42.47
N SER A 64 -0.74 17.44 43.04
CA SER A 64 -0.06 17.34 44.35
C SER A 64 -0.97 17.84 45.48
N VAL A 65 -0.63 17.55 46.73
CA VAL A 65 -1.41 18.06 47.87
C VAL A 65 -1.07 19.54 48.12
N LYS A 66 -2.08 20.40 48.11
CA LYS A 66 -1.99 21.85 48.36
C LYS A 66 -2.23 22.19 49.83
N ALA A 67 -3.23 21.58 50.46
CA ALA A 67 -3.58 21.81 51.87
C ALA A 67 -4.25 20.58 52.49
N ILE A 68 -4.22 20.49 53.83
CA ILE A 68 -4.89 19.44 54.60
C ILE A 68 -5.66 20.11 55.73
N GLU A 69 -6.95 19.77 55.83
CA GLU A 69 -7.81 20.10 56.97
C GLU A 69 -8.15 18.81 57.71
N LEU A 70 -8.00 18.81 59.04
CA LEU A 70 -8.31 17.66 59.88
C LEU A 70 -9.56 17.94 60.70
N GLU A 71 -10.42 16.93 60.79
CA GLU A 71 -11.59 16.96 61.67
C GLU A 71 -11.23 16.27 62.98
N LEU A 72 -11.48 16.95 64.10
CA LEU A 72 -11.26 16.43 65.44
C LEU A 72 -12.57 16.36 66.22
N THR A 73 -12.74 15.27 66.95
CA THR A 73 -13.83 15.09 67.92
C THR A 73 -13.23 14.57 69.21
N ASP A 74 -13.49 15.27 70.32
CA ASP A 74 -12.93 14.94 71.65
C ASP A 74 -11.40 14.78 71.66
N GLY A 75 -10.70 15.57 70.83
CA GLY A 75 -9.25 15.53 70.69
C GLY A 75 -8.70 14.38 69.85
N ALA A 76 -9.56 13.50 69.32
CA ALA A 76 -9.21 12.45 68.37
C ALA A 76 -9.45 12.93 66.94
N VAL A 77 -8.57 12.55 66.00
CA VAL A 77 -8.79 12.79 64.56
C VAL A 77 -9.86 11.83 64.07
N THR A 78 -10.99 12.35 63.60
CA THR A 78 -12.13 11.56 63.11
C THR A 78 -12.23 11.56 61.59
N GLY A 79 -11.57 12.52 60.92
CA GLY A 79 -11.59 12.65 59.47
C GLY A 79 -10.70 13.80 59.00
N GLY A 80 -10.91 14.20 57.75
CA GLY A 80 -10.29 15.38 57.18
C GLY A 80 -10.54 15.50 55.70
N THR A 81 -10.06 16.58 55.10
CA THR A 81 -10.05 16.79 53.66
C THR A 81 -8.65 17.18 53.21
N ALA A 82 -8.21 16.66 52.06
CA ALA A 82 -7.01 17.10 51.37
C ALA A 82 -7.43 17.89 50.14
N THR A 83 -6.93 19.12 50.01
CA THR A 83 -7.08 19.92 48.80
C THR A 83 -5.88 19.70 47.91
N LEU A 84 -6.11 19.40 46.63
CA LEU A 84 -5.07 19.19 45.63
C LEU A 84 -4.69 20.49 44.90
N THR A 85 -3.61 20.46 44.13
CA THR A 85 -3.12 21.62 43.36
C THR A 85 -4.06 22.07 42.23
N ASP A 86 -5.01 21.23 41.85
CA ASP A 86 -6.09 21.53 40.89
C ASP A 86 -7.38 22.02 41.58
N ASP A 87 -7.30 22.38 42.86
CA ASP A 87 -8.41 22.80 43.73
C ASP A 87 -9.49 21.74 43.97
N SER A 88 -9.29 20.49 43.53
CA SER A 88 -10.15 19.38 43.91
C SER A 88 -9.91 18.95 45.37
N THR A 89 -10.92 18.38 46.01
CA THR A 89 -10.86 17.93 47.42
C THR A 89 -11.08 16.43 47.55
N VAL A 90 -10.29 15.78 48.40
CA VAL A 90 -10.38 14.35 48.71
C VAL A 90 -10.62 14.15 50.20
N SER A 91 -11.61 13.33 50.58
CA SER A 91 -11.89 13.00 51.98
C SER A 91 -10.85 12.04 52.56
N ILE A 92 -10.32 12.35 53.73
CA ILE A 92 -9.44 11.51 54.53
C ILE A 92 -10.31 10.68 55.48
N THR A 93 -10.23 9.36 55.35
CA THR A 93 -10.90 8.42 56.27
C THR A 93 -9.92 7.95 57.33
N VAL A 94 -10.28 8.09 58.60
CA VAL A 94 -9.50 7.56 59.73
C VAL A 94 -10.03 6.18 60.10
N THR A 95 -9.15 5.18 60.07
CA THR A 95 -9.48 3.82 60.52
C THR A 95 -8.59 3.46 61.72
N THR A 96 -9.19 3.15 62.85
CA THR A 96 -8.49 2.61 64.02
C THR A 96 -8.23 1.12 63.84
N LYS A 97 -6.98 0.67 64.01
CA LYS A 97 -6.63 -0.76 64.06
C LYS A 97 -6.80 -1.34 65.46
#